data_AF-A0AB38EUK6-F1
#
_entry.id   AF-A0AB38EUK6-F1
#
_cell.length_a   1.000
_cell.length_b   1.000
_cell.length_c   1.000
_cell.angle_alpha   90.00
_cell.angle_beta   90.00
_cell.angle_gamma   90.00
#
_symmetry.space_group_name_H-M   'P 1'
#
loop_
_entity.id
_entity.type
_entity.pdbx_description
1 polymer ?
#
loop_
_entity_poly.entity_id
_entity_poly.type
_entity_poly.pdbx_seq_one_letter_code
_entity_poly.pdbx_strand_id
1 'polypeptide(L)'
;MIFEHPPEMVESGANLLMENLAMVNPNLGYSVDEAFLYREYRKAREAGEETFRGFMSKHANVEIGLALRSDRWAGADFWEEQGRCISLDDILRRADVVTVGIDGGGLDDLLGMYVTGRDRETREWLGWGHAWVHETAVVRRKSEASRFQDFVACGDMTIVRRVGDDTAEVAEYVRRIHEAELLDHIGIDPSGVGQILDSLAEAGIPDESVVGISQGWKLGGAIKTTERKLAEGVLVHGGQPLMAWCVGNARVEPKGNAILITKQASGRGKIDPLMALFNAVSLMSLNPEPKKKAYEVFFI
;
A
#
# COMPACT_ATOMS: atom_id res chain seq x y z
N MET A 1 -14.83 25.46 32.00
CA MET A 1 -13.37 25.25 31.87
C MET A 1 -13.21 24.11 30.88
N ILE A 2 -12.50 24.35 29.77
CA ILE A 2 -12.18 23.31 28.80
C ILE A 2 -10.81 22.77 29.21
N PHE A 3 -10.67 21.45 29.33
CA PHE A 3 -9.40 20.80 29.68
C PHE A 3 -8.74 20.31 28.41
N GLU A 4 -7.53 20.78 28.14
CA GLU A 4 -6.78 20.51 26.91
C GLU A 4 -5.38 20.00 27.27
N HIS A 5 -4.81 19.20 26.37
CA HIS A 5 -3.42 18.77 26.49
C HIS A 5 -2.47 19.96 26.20
N PRO A 6 -1.33 20.06 26.90
CA PRO A 6 -0.30 21.03 26.57
C PRO A 6 0.16 20.88 25.11
N PRO A 7 0.42 21.99 24.38
CA PRO A 7 0.87 21.94 22.98
C PRO A 7 2.10 21.05 22.78
N GLU A 8 3.05 21.03 23.72
CA GLU A 8 4.27 20.23 23.66
C GLU A 8 3.98 18.72 23.78
N MET A 9 2.91 18.34 24.49
CA MET A 9 2.46 16.94 24.56
C MET A 9 1.73 16.51 23.29
N VAL A 10 1.04 17.45 22.62
CA VAL A 10 0.42 17.19 21.33
C VAL A 10 1.50 17.01 20.25
N GLU A 11 2.52 17.86 20.24
CA GLU A 11 3.63 17.79 19.29
C GLU A 11 4.47 16.51 19.45
N SER A 12 4.69 16.06 20.69
CA SER A 12 5.42 14.81 20.98
C SER A 12 4.58 13.53 20.85
N GLY A 13 3.26 13.65 20.63
CA GLY A 13 2.33 12.52 20.63
C GLY A 13 2.05 11.91 22.01
N ALA A 14 2.57 12.50 23.09
CA ALA A 14 2.33 12.05 24.46
C ALA A 14 0.84 12.17 24.85
N ASN A 15 0.10 13.10 24.24
CA ASN A 15 -1.36 13.21 24.38
C ASN A 15 -2.12 11.95 23.93
N LEU A 16 -1.48 11.05 23.17
CA LEU A 16 -2.09 9.80 22.70
C LEU A 16 -1.96 8.63 23.68
N LEU A 17 -1.26 8.83 24.81
CA LEU A 17 -1.03 7.79 25.81
C LEU A 17 -2.18 7.72 26.81
N MET A 18 -2.56 6.49 27.18
CA MET A 18 -3.66 6.22 28.12
C MET A 18 -3.47 6.94 29.46
N GLU A 19 -2.25 6.95 29.99
CA GLU A 19 -1.91 7.59 31.27
C GLU A 19 -2.15 9.12 31.29
N ASN A 20 -2.16 9.75 30.12
CA ASN A 20 -2.33 11.20 30.00
C ASN A 20 -3.80 11.62 29.85
N LEU A 21 -4.74 10.68 29.71
CA LEU A 21 -6.18 10.97 29.61
C LEU A 21 -6.73 11.66 30.87
N ALA A 22 -6.14 11.41 32.04
CA ALA A 22 -6.55 12.05 33.29
C ALA A 22 -6.46 13.58 33.24
N MET A 23 -5.56 14.14 32.42
CA MET A 23 -5.36 15.59 32.29
C MET A 23 -6.57 16.31 31.67
N VAL A 24 -7.32 15.60 30.82
CA VAL A 24 -8.47 16.11 30.08
C VAL A 24 -9.80 15.52 30.57
N ASN A 25 -9.74 14.61 31.54
CA ASN A 25 -10.89 14.00 32.21
C ASN A 25 -10.89 14.35 33.70
N PRO A 26 -11.31 15.58 34.09
CA PRO A 26 -11.26 16.03 35.49
C PRO A 26 -12.12 15.21 36.46
N ASN A 27 -13.09 14.43 35.94
CA ASN A 27 -13.97 13.58 36.72
C ASN A 27 -13.62 12.08 36.63
N LEU A 28 -12.42 11.75 36.14
CA LEU A 28 -11.91 10.38 36.10
C LEU A 28 -11.87 9.78 37.51
N GLY A 29 -12.46 8.60 37.68
CA GLY A 29 -12.57 7.93 38.97
C GLY A 29 -13.76 8.38 39.84
N TYR A 30 -14.55 9.37 39.40
CA TYR A 30 -15.78 9.80 40.07
C TYR A 30 -17.03 9.47 39.26
N SER A 31 -17.22 10.16 38.13
CA SER A 31 -18.36 9.95 37.22
C SER A 31 -17.93 9.34 35.87
N VAL A 32 -16.63 9.28 35.62
CA VAL A 32 -16.04 8.59 34.47
C VAL A 32 -15.29 7.37 34.99
N ASP A 33 -15.74 6.19 34.56
CA ASP A 33 -15.14 4.90 34.92
C ASP A 33 -13.83 4.68 34.16
N GLU A 34 -12.75 4.55 34.92
CA GLU A 34 -11.40 4.31 34.41
C GLU A 34 -11.28 2.95 33.71
N ALA A 35 -11.92 1.91 34.23
CA ALA A 35 -11.89 0.58 33.64
C ALA A 35 -12.63 0.54 32.29
N PHE A 36 -13.71 1.33 32.17
CA PHE A 36 -14.40 1.53 30.90
C PHE A 36 -13.49 2.22 29.87
N LEU A 37 -12.87 3.35 30.23
CA LEU A 37 -11.98 4.08 29.33
C LEU A 37 -10.79 3.24 28.88
N TYR A 38 -10.19 2.46 29.79
CA TYR A 38 -9.08 1.58 29.47
C TYR A 38 -9.47 0.51 28.44
N ARG A 39 -10.65 -0.10 28.61
CA ARG A 39 -11.17 -1.10 27.67
C ARG A 39 -11.45 -0.49 26.30
N GLU A 40 -12.14 0.65 26.25
CA GLU A 40 -12.48 1.31 24.98
C GLU A 40 -11.23 1.88 24.29
N TYR A 41 -10.25 2.39 25.03
CA TYR A 41 -8.95 2.80 24.48
C TYR A 41 -8.26 1.63 23.77
N ARG A 42 -8.18 0.46 24.43
CA ARG A 42 -7.56 -0.74 23.84
C ARG A 42 -8.34 -1.23 22.62
N LYS A 43 -9.66 -1.33 22.74
CA LYS A 43 -10.53 -1.73 21.64
C LYS A 43 -10.39 -0.79 20.44
N ALA A 44 -10.33 0.51 20.67
CA ALA A 44 -10.20 1.51 19.62
C ALA A 44 -8.81 1.45 18.96
N ARG A 45 -7.73 1.25 19.74
CA ARG A 45 -6.38 0.99 19.22
C ARG A 45 -6.34 -0.27 18.34
N GLU A 46 -7.03 -1.33 18.75
CA GLU A 46 -7.07 -2.61 18.03
C GLU A 46 -7.95 -2.54 16.77
N ALA A 47 -9.06 -1.80 16.81
CA ALA A 47 -9.97 -1.60 15.69
C ALA A 47 -9.40 -0.71 14.57
N GLY A 48 -8.27 -0.06 14.83
CA GLY A 48 -7.54 0.73 13.85
C GLY A 48 -7.64 2.23 14.07
N GLU A 49 -6.85 2.94 13.31
CA GLU A 49 -6.53 4.35 13.52
C GLU A 49 -7.78 5.27 13.51
N GLU A 50 -8.75 5.00 12.63
CA GLU A 50 -10.00 5.78 12.57
C GLU A 50 -10.83 5.64 13.86
N THR A 51 -11.00 4.41 14.34
CA THR A 51 -11.74 4.15 15.59
C THR A 51 -11.00 4.73 16.79
N PHE A 52 -9.66 4.59 16.81
CA PHE A 52 -8.81 5.19 17.83
C PHE A 52 -8.94 6.72 17.86
N ARG A 53 -8.95 7.39 16.71
CA ARG A 53 -9.16 8.84 16.61
C ARG A 53 -10.55 9.25 17.08
N GLY A 54 -11.58 8.47 16.74
CA GLY A 54 -12.94 8.68 17.25
C GLY A 54 -12.99 8.59 18.77
N PHE A 55 -12.26 7.66 19.37
CA PHE A 55 -12.11 7.57 20.82
C PHE A 55 -11.37 8.80 21.39
N MET A 56 -10.22 9.17 20.84
CA MET A 56 -9.41 10.29 21.34
C MET A 56 -10.13 11.64 21.20
N SER A 57 -10.91 11.84 20.15
CA SER A 57 -11.76 13.02 20.03
C SER A 57 -12.83 13.07 21.12
N LYS A 58 -13.51 11.94 21.37
CA LYS A 58 -14.61 11.85 22.35
C LYS A 58 -14.16 11.88 23.80
N HIS A 59 -13.02 11.26 24.09
CA HIS A 59 -12.59 10.98 25.47
C HIS A 59 -11.27 11.64 25.85
N ALA A 60 -10.53 12.23 24.91
CA ALA A 60 -9.25 12.88 25.17
C ALA A 60 -9.20 14.35 24.70
N ASN A 61 -10.31 14.89 24.20
CA ASN A 61 -10.39 16.25 23.68
C ASN A 61 -9.29 16.56 22.64
N VAL A 62 -8.91 15.57 21.83
CA VAL A 62 -7.92 15.73 20.76
C VAL A 62 -8.65 16.16 19.50
N GLU A 63 -8.32 17.35 18.98
CA GLU A 63 -8.82 17.80 17.69
C GLU A 63 -8.34 16.87 16.57
N ILE A 64 -9.32 16.24 15.91
CA ILE A 64 -9.12 15.29 14.82
C ILE A 64 -8.29 15.93 13.69
N GLY A 65 -8.29 17.25 13.51
CA GLY A 65 -7.64 17.91 12.37
C GLY A 65 -6.11 18.06 12.40
N LEU A 66 -5.45 18.05 13.57
CA LEU A 66 -4.04 18.47 13.71
C LEU A 66 -3.04 17.32 13.84
N ALA A 67 -3.35 16.28 14.62
CA ALA A 67 -2.47 15.11 14.79
C ALA A 67 -2.50 14.14 13.58
N LEU A 68 -3.49 14.30 12.70
CA LEU A 68 -3.77 13.46 11.52
C LEU A 68 -2.85 13.76 10.31
N ARG A 69 -2.12 14.89 10.34
CA ARG A 69 -1.35 15.40 9.20
C ARG A 69 0.16 15.29 9.31
N SER A 70 0.72 15.02 10.50
CA SER A 70 2.17 15.19 10.69
C SER A 70 3.02 14.10 10.03
N ASP A 71 2.53 12.86 9.94
CA ASP A 71 3.29 11.71 9.45
C ASP A 71 2.53 10.81 8.46
N ARG A 72 1.28 11.11 8.08
CA ARG A 72 0.56 10.33 7.07
C ARG A 72 1.10 10.65 5.67
N TRP A 73 1.14 9.63 4.80
CA TRP A 73 1.42 9.85 3.39
C TRP A 73 0.36 10.72 2.70
N ALA A 74 0.78 11.81 2.07
CA ALA A 74 -0.12 12.80 1.45
C ALA A 74 -0.97 12.21 0.32
N GLY A 75 -0.48 11.18 -0.39
CA GLY A 75 -1.24 10.52 -1.46
C GLY A 75 -2.51 9.84 -0.96
N ALA A 76 -2.58 9.49 0.33
CA ALA A 76 -3.76 8.88 0.92
C ALA A 76 -4.99 9.81 0.91
N ASP A 77 -4.80 11.13 0.88
CA ASP A 77 -5.90 12.09 0.81
C ASP A 77 -6.66 12.06 -0.53
N PHE A 78 -6.00 11.60 -1.58
CA PHE A 78 -6.56 11.60 -2.94
C PHE A 78 -6.95 10.19 -3.40
N TRP A 79 -6.62 9.15 -2.61
CA TRP A 79 -6.77 7.75 -3.03
C TRP A 79 -8.22 7.42 -3.37
N GLU A 80 -9.14 7.52 -2.41
CA GLU A 80 -10.54 7.11 -2.58
C GLU A 80 -11.24 7.79 -3.77
N GLU A 81 -10.89 9.05 -4.07
CA GLU A 81 -11.48 9.83 -5.17
C GLU A 81 -11.11 9.27 -6.56
N GLN A 82 -10.01 8.52 -6.66
CA GLN A 82 -9.49 7.96 -7.92
C GLN A 82 -9.87 6.49 -8.17
N GLY A 83 -10.77 5.91 -7.36
CA GLY A 83 -11.30 4.56 -7.60
C GLY A 83 -12.23 4.49 -8.82
N ARG A 84 -12.00 3.54 -9.75
CA ARG A 84 -12.75 3.41 -11.03
C ARG A 84 -13.12 1.96 -11.42
N CYS A 85 -13.09 0.99 -10.51
CA CYS A 85 -13.35 -0.43 -10.78
C CYS A 85 -12.48 -1.01 -11.93
N ILE A 86 -11.18 -0.76 -11.86
CA ILE A 86 -10.19 -1.27 -12.82
C ILE A 86 -9.73 -2.67 -12.39
N SER A 87 -9.91 -3.65 -13.28
CA SER A 87 -9.32 -4.99 -13.14
C SER A 87 -8.03 -5.14 -13.96
N LEU A 88 -7.25 -6.20 -13.71
CA LEU A 88 -6.12 -6.54 -14.56
C LEU A 88 -6.53 -6.71 -16.03
N ASP A 89 -7.69 -7.33 -16.29
CA ASP A 89 -8.17 -7.54 -17.65
C ASP A 89 -8.51 -6.21 -18.36
N ASP A 90 -8.95 -5.20 -17.61
CA ASP A 90 -9.15 -3.86 -18.16
C ASP A 90 -7.82 -3.20 -18.52
N ILE A 91 -6.79 -3.37 -17.67
CA ILE A 91 -5.44 -2.88 -17.96
C ILE A 91 -4.90 -3.54 -19.24
N LEU A 92 -4.98 -4.87 -19.34
CA LEU A 92 -4.52 -5.61 -20.53
C LEU A 92 -5.24 -5.18 -21.82
N ARG A 93 -6.51 -4.76 -21.72
CA ARG A 93 -7.30 -4.32 -22.86
C ARG A 93 -6.99 -2.88 -23.29
N ARG A 94 -6.76 -1.99 -22.32
CA ARG A 94 -6.70 -0.53 -22.53
C ARG A 94 -5.27 0.00 -22.65
N ALA A 95 -4.31 -0.64 -22.01
CA ALA A 95 -2.96 -0.11 -21.93
C ALA A 95 -2.21 -0.15 -23.27
N ASP A 96 -1.28 0.78 -23.47
CA ASP A 96 -0.24 0.69 -24.50
C ASP A 96 1.08 0.13 -23.95
N VAL A 97 1.32 0.26 -22.65
CA VAL A 97 2.48 -0.26 -21.93
C VAL A 97 2.13 -0.53 -20.47
N VAL A 98 2.77 -1.51 -19.86
CA VAL A 98 2.56 -1.92 -18.48
C VAL A 98 3.90 -2.07 -17.76
N THR A 99 3.98 -1.48 -16.58
CA THR A 99 5.04 -1.78 -15.60
C THR A 99 4.44 -2.55 -14.42
N VAL A 100 5.23 -3.44 -13.85
CA VAL A 100 4.85 -4.22 -12.67
C VAL A 100 5.79 -3.85 -11.55
N GLY A 101 5.26 -3.77 -10.33
CA GLY A 101 6.06 -3.65 -9.13
C GLY A 101 5.77 -4.81 -8.19
N ILE A 102 6.81 -5.28 -7.49
CA ILE A 102 6.73 -6.38 -6.52
C ILE A 102 7.45 -5.95 -5.24
N ASP A 103 6.88 -6.28 -4.09
CA ASP A 103 7.49 -6.07 -2.77
C ASP A 103 7.13 -7.21 -1.80
N GLY A 104 8.07 -7.65 -0.97
CA GLY A 104 7.82 -8.67 0.07
C GLY A 104 8.05 -10.11 -0.37
N GLY A 105 7.40 -11.08 0.31
CA GLY A 105 7.58 -12.53 0.05
C GLY A 105 8.18 -13.36 1.18
N GLY A 106 8.08 -12.91 2.44
CA GLY A 106 8.51 -13.68 3.61
C GLY A 106 7.36 -14.39 4.34
N LEU A 107 7.66 -15.38 5.18
CA LEU A 107 6.66 -16.17 5.92
C LEU A 107 5.75 -15.37 6.87
N ASP A 108 6.11 -14.11 7.20
CA ASP A 108 5.38 -13.21 8.10
C ASP A 108 4.88 -11.92 7.42
N ASP A 109 5.27 -11.70 6.16
CA ASP A 109 4.97 -10.51 5.37
C ASP A 109 4.03 -10.83 4.21
N LEU A 110 3.42 -9.80 3.64
CA LEU A 110 2.69 -9.97 2.38
C LEU A 110 3.71 -10.00 1.25
N LEU A 111 3.45 -10.78 0.21
CA LEU A 111 3.99 -10.52 -1.11
C LEU A 111 2.99 -9.60 -1.82
N GLY A 112 3.35 -8.36 -2.09
CA GLY A 112 2.54 -7.41 -2.82
C GLY A 112 2.97 -7.32 -4.28
N MET A 113 2.01 -7.28 -5.18
CA MET A 113 2.22 -6.93 -6.59
C MET A 113 1.31 -5.76 -6.95
N TYR A 114 1.81 -4.85 -7.78
CA TYR A 114 1.01 -3.78 -8.35
C TYR A 114 1.31 -3.62 -9.84
N VAL A 115 0.26 -3.62 -10.64
CA VAL A 115 0.32 -3.45 -12.09
C VAL A 115 -0.11 -2.04 -12.42
N THR A 116 0.75 -1.31 -13.12
CA THR A 116 0.45 0.05 -13.64
C THR A 116 0.50 0.01 -15.16
N GLY A 117 -0.65 0.17 -15.81
CA GLY A 117 -0.73 0.33 -17.25
C GLY A 117 -1.01 1.76 -17.64
N ARG A 118 -0.48 2.22 -18.78
CA ARG A 118 -0.83 3.53 -19.33
C ARG A 118 -1.89 3.38 -20.40
N ASP A 119 -3.06 3.95 -20.16
CA ASP A 119 -4.18 3.93 -21.11
C ASP A 119 -3.76 4.58 -22.43
N ARG A 120 -4.01 3.89 -23.54
CA ARG A 120 -3.54 4.31 -24.86
C ARG A 120 -4.21 5.60 -25.38
N GLU A 121 -5.43 5.88 -24.93
CA GLU A 121 -6.23 7.01 -25.44
C GLU A 121 -6.09 8.22 -24.50
N THR A 122 -6.29 7.99 -23.22
CA THR A 122 -6.36 9.05 -22.20
C THR A 122 -5.01 9.38 -21.57
N ARG A 123 -4.03 8.47 -21.69
CA ARG A 123 -2.73 8.53 -21.00
C ARG A 123 -2.82 8.41 -19.48
N GLU A 124 -4.00 8.10 -18.94
CA GLU A 124 -4.18 7.77 -17.52
C GLU A 124 -3.32 6.57 -17.13
N TRP A 125 -2.88 6.54 -15.88
CA TRP A 125 -2.23 5.39 -15.29
C TRP A 125 -3.28 4.54 -14.57
N LEU A 126 -3.58 3.39 -15.16
CA LEU A 126 -4.52 2.40 -14.67
C LEU A 126 -3.81 1.47 -13.68
N GLY A 127 -4.32 1.41 -12.46
CA GLY A 127 -3.70 0.66 -11.37
C GLY A 127 -4.55 -0.51 -10.86
N TRP A 128 -3.90 -1.64 -10.64
CA TRP A 128 -4.48 -2.82 -9.99
C TRP A 128 -3.43 -3.51 -9.12
N GLY A 129 -3.78 -3.84 -7.87
CA GLY A 129 -2.90 -4.50 -6.91
C GLY A 129 -3.40 -5.89 -6.53
N HIS A 130 -2.50 -6.76 -6.09
CA HIS A 130 -2.83 -8.05 -5.49
C HIS A 130 -1.82 -8.38 -4.40
N ALA A 131 -2.21 -9.19 -3.42
CA ALA A 131 -1.29 -9.68 -2.40
C ALA A 131 -1.38 -11.19 -2.18
N TRP A 132 -0.28 -11.78 -1.76
CA TRP A 132 -0.23 -13.14 -1.25
C TRP A 132 0.23 -13.14 0.20
N VAL A 133 -0.28 -14.11 0.95
CA VAL A 133 0.14 -14.34 2.33
C VAL A 133 0.19 -15.83 2.62
N HIS A 134 1.26 -16.29 3.28
CA HIS A 134 1.35 -17.68 3.70
C HIS A 134 0.42 -17.94 4.90
N GLU A 135 -0.21 -19.11 4.96
CA GLU A 135 -1.15 -19.49 6.04
C GLU A 135 -0.53 -19.32 7.45
N THR A 136 0.77 -19.55 7.58
CA THR A 136 1.55 -19.31 8.80
C THR A 136 1.42 -17.86 9.31
N ALA A 137 1.51 -16.87 8.41
CA ALA A 137 1.33 -15.46 8.79
C ALA A 137 -0.10 -15.19 9.26
N VAL A 138 -1.10 -15.82 8.65
CA VAL A 138 -2.52 -15.71 9.05
C VAL A 138 -2.71 -16.26 10.47
N VAL A 139 -2.14 -17.44 10.77
CA VAL A 139 -2.20 -18.07 12.10
C VAL A 139 -1.51 -17.21 13.16
N ARG A 140 -0.35 -16.62 12.83
CA ARG A 140 0.42 -15.75 13.73
C ARG A 140 -0.28 -14.41 13.96
N ARG A 141 -0.99 -13.88 12.96
CA ARG A 141 -1.66 -12.56 12.98
C ARG A 141 -3.17 -12.71 13.14
N LYS A 142 -3.60 -13.28 14.26
CA LYS A 142 -5.03 -13.51 14.55
C LYS A 142 -5.90 -12.25 14.47
N SER A 143 -5.34 -11.07 14.77
CA SER A 143 -6.06 -9.79 14.65
C SER A 143 -6.37 -9.39 13.21
N GLU A 144 -5.57 -9.85 12.25
CA GLU A 144 -5.69 -9.53 10.81
C GLU A 144 -6.42 -10.62 10.02
N ALA A 145 -6.61 -11.81 10.62
CA ALA A 145 -7.13 -12.98 9.92
C ALA A 145 -8.50 -12.73 9.28
N SER A 146 -9.44 -12.06 9.97
CA SER A 146 -10.75 -11.71 9.38
C SER A 146 -10.59 -10.82 8.16
N ARG A 147 -9.75 -9.78 8.26
CA ARG A 147 -9.49 -8.83 7.18
C ARG A 147 -8.86 -9.51 5.96
N PHE A 148 -7.94 -10.45 6.18
CA PHE A 148 -7.36 -11.24 5.09
C PHE A 148 -8.42 -12.12 4.40
N GLN A 149 -9.35 -12.71 5.15
CA GLN A 149 -10.46 -13.45 4.55
C GLN A 149 -11.38 -12.52 3.74
N ASP A 150 -11.63 -11.29 4.20
CA ASP A 150 -12.41 -10.31 3.45
C ASP A 150 -11.72 -9.94 2.11
N PHE A 151 -10.39 -9.75 2.13
CA PHE A 151 -9.62 -9.50 0.91
C PHE A 151 -9.59 -10.69 -0.05
N VAL A 152 -9.54 -11.91 0.48
CA VAL A 152 -9.68 -13.13 -0.34
C VAL A 152 -11.08 -13.21 -0.96
N ALA A 153 -12.13 -12.88 -0.19
CA ALA A 153 -13.51 -12.94 -0.66
C ALA A 153 -13.78 -11.93 -1.79
N CYS A 154 -13.13 -10.78 -1.80
CA CYS A 154 -13.22 -9.81 -2.89
C CYS A 154 -12.17 -10.00 -4.00
N GLY A 155 -11.29 -10.99 -3.88
CA GLY A 155 -10.29 -11.33 -4.89
C GLY A 155 -9.04 -10.46 -4.91
N ASP A 156 -8.81 -9.62 -3.89
CA ASP A 156 -7.61 -8.78 -3.77
C ASP A 156 -6.40 -9.53 -3.21
N MET A 157 -6.63 -10.68 -2.57
CA MET A 157 -5.58 -11.44 -1.88
C MET A 157 -5.73 -12.95 -2.09
N THR A 158 -4.60 -13.66 -2.11
CA THR A 158 -4.52 -15.12 -2.06
C THR A 158 -3.82 -15.58 -0.77
N ILE A 159 -4.38 -16.57 -0.08
CA ILE A 159 -3.68 -17.28 1.01
C ILE A 159 -3.02 -18.54 0.45
N VAL A 160 -1.70 -18.60 0.49
CA VAL A 160 -0.93 -19.76 0.02
C VAL A 160 -0.59 -20.70 1.17
N ARG A 161 -0.44 -21.98 0.86
CA ARG A 161 -0.13 -23.04 1.85
C ARG A 161 1.27 -23.60 1.72
N ARG A 162 1.86 -23.52 0.52
CA ARG A 162 3.23 -23.96 0.28
C ARG A 162 4.06 -22.73 -0.05
N VAL A 163 5.28 -22.72 0.48
CA VAL A 163 6.28 -21.73 0.13
C VAL A 163 6.60 -21.84 -1.35
N GLY A 164 6.55 -20.72 -2.08
CA GLY A 164 6.78 -20.64 -3.51
C GLY A 164 5.50 -20.62 -4.36
N ASP A 165 4.35 -21.01 -3.82
CA ASP A 165 3.07 -20.88 -4.55
C ASP A 165 2.76 -19.40 -4.83
N ASP A 166 3.14 -18.51 -3.92
CA ASP A 166 3.00 -17.06 -4.03
C ASP A 166 3.87 -16.48 -5.16
N THR A 167 5.14 -16.88 -5.25
CA THR A 167 6.03 -16.42 -6.32
C THR A 167 5.67 -17.01 -7.68
N ALA A 168 5.17 -18.25 -7.72
CA ALA A 168 4.65 -18.87 -8.94
C ALA A 168 3.39 -18.16 -9.46
N GLU A 169 2.45 -17.80 -8.58
CA GLU A 169 1.26 -17.03 -8.98
C GLU A 169 1.62 -15.61 -9.46
N VAL A 170 2.56 -14.93 -8.79
CA VAL A 170 3.10 -13.64 -9.29
C VAL A 170 3.64 -13.81 -10.71
N ALA A 171 4.46 -14.84 -10.94
CA ALA A 171 5.05 -15.10 -12.25
C ALA A 171 3.99 -15.37 -13.33
N GLU A 172 2.89 -16.05 -12.98
CA GLU A 172 1.76 -16.28 -13.88
C GLU A 172 1.06 -14.96 -14.27
N TYR A 173 0.83 -14.05 -13.32
CA TYR A 173 0.29 -12.73 -13.65
C TYR A 173 1.20 -11.92 -14.57
N VAL A 174 2.51 -11.94 -14.30
CA VAL A 174 3.50 -11.28 -15.16
C VAL A 174 3.54 -11.92 -16.54
N ARG A 175 3.47 -13.26 -16.63
CA ARG A 175 3.41 -14.01 -17.89
C ARG A 175 2.25 -13.54 -18.75
N ARG A 176 1.06 -13.36 -18.18
CA ARG A 176 -0.11 -12.83 -18.92
C ARG A 176 0.14 -11.44 -19.51
N ILE A 177 0.84 -10.56 -18.79
CA ILE A 177 1.19 -9.21 -19.27
C ILE A 177 2.27 -9.27 -20.35
N HIS A 178 3.25 -10.16 -20.18
CA HIS A 178 4.33 -10.39 -21.13
C HIS A 178 3.81 -10.96 -22.46
N GLU A 179 2.93 -11.97 -22.41
CA GLU A 179 2.28 -12.59 -23.57
C GLU A 179 1.34 -11.63 -24.31
N ALA A 180 0.78 -10.64 -23.62
CA ALA A 180 0.04 -9.55 -24.24
C ALA A 180 0.93 -8.52 -24.95
N GLU A 181 2.26 -8.70 -24.89
CA GLU A 181 3.29 -7.78 -25.41
C GLU A 181 3.24 -6.38 -24.79
N LEU A 182 2.72 -6.27 -23.56
CA LEU A 182 2.55 -4.99 -22.86
C LEU A 182 3.65 -4.72 -21.83
N LEU A 183 4.31 -5.78 -21.33
CA LEU A 183 5.32 -5.65 -20.29
C LEU A 183 6.53 -4.85 -20.77
N ASP A 184 6.81 -3.75 -20.07
CA ASP A 184 8.05 -2.99 -20.16
C ASP A 184 9.10 -3.58 -19.20
N HIS A 185 8.94 -3.34 -17.90
CA HIS A 185 9.83 -3.87 -16.85
C HIS A 185 9.06 -4.19 -15.55
N ILE A 186 9.73 -4.98 -14.70
CA ILE A 186 9.28 -5.40 -13.36
C ILE A 186 10.23 -4.77 -12.34
N GLY A 187 9.69 -3.91 -11.48
CA GLY A 187 10.42 -3.23 -10.42
C GLY A 187 10.35 -4.02 -9.12
N ILE A 188 11.49 -4.30 -8.50
CA ILE A 188 11.54 -5.05 -7.24
C ILE A 188 12.53 -4.44 -6.25
N ASP A 189 12.26 -4.53 -4.95
CA ASP A 189 13.30 -4.32 -3.92
C ASP A 189 14.34 -5.44 -4.06
N PRO A 190 15.63 -5.16 -4.33
CA PRO A 190 16.66 -6.20 -4.48
C PRO A 190 16.85 -7.13 -3.26
N SER A 191 16.32 -6.78 -2.09
CA SER A 191 16.43 -7.60 -0.89
C SER A 191 15.51 -8.82 -0.92
N GLY A 192 16.08 -10.03 -0.81
CA GLY A 192 15.31 -11.25 -0.59
C GLY A 192 14.55 -11.80 -1.81
N VAL A 193 14.94 -11.43 -3.03
CA VAL A 193 14.18 -11.69 -4.27
C VAL A 193 14.40 -13.04 -4.94
N GLY A 194 15.27 -13.90 -4.40
CA GLY A 194 15.75 -15.10 -5.10
C GLY A 194 14.62 -15.97 -5.69
N GLN A 195 13.64 -16.35 -4.85
CA GLN A 195 12.52 -17.18 -5.30
C GLN A 195 11.62 -16.49 -6.34
N ILE A 196 11.47 -15.16 -6.27
CA ILE A 196 10.69 -14.41 -7.25
C ILE A 196 11.39 -14.43 -8.60
N LEU A 197 12.71 -14.23 -8.63
CA LEU A 197 13.51 -14.31 -9.86
C LEU A 197 13.46 -15.71 -10.47
N ASP A 198 13.60 -16.76 -9.65
CA ASP A 198 13.52 -18.15 -10.10
C ASP A 198 12.15 -18.44 -10.74
N SER A 199 11.06 -18.05 -10.08
CA SER A 199 9.70 -18.24 -10.61
C SER A 199 9.45 -17.45 -11.89
N LEU A 200 9.96 -16.22 -12.01
CA LEU A 200 9.86 -15.41 -13.23
C LEU A 200 10.61 -16.06 -14.40
N ALA A 201 11.83 -16.56 -14.16
CA ALA A 201 12.61 -17.26 -15.16
C ALA A 201 11.93 -18.56 -15.61
N GLU A 202 11.37 -19.34 -14.68
CA GLU A 202 10.57 -20.54 -14.98
C GLU A 202 9.33 -20.24 -15.81
N ALA A 203 8.71 -19.07 -15.62
CA ALA A 203 7.58 -18.59 -16.43
C ALA A 203 8.00 -18.01 -17.80
N GLY A 204 9.29 -18.06 -18.14
CA GLY A 204 9.83 -17.57 -19.42
C GLY A 204 9.94 -16.05 -19.51
N ILE A 205 9.94 -15.34 -18.38
CA ILE A 205 10.18 -13.90 -18.35
C ILE A 205 11.69 -13.65 -18.47
N PRO A 206 12.15 -12.81 -19.42
CA PRO A 206 13.56 -12.52 -19.56
C PRO A 206 14.13 -11.79 -18.34
N ASP A 207 15.31 -12.19 -17.86
CA ASP A 207 15.98 -11.60 -16.70
C ASP A 207 16.17 -10.07 -16.84
N GLU A 208 16.43 -9.59 -18.05
CA GLU A 208 16.57 -8.16 -18.35
C GLU A 208 15.29 -7.34 -18.13
N SER A 209 14.13 -8.01 -18.05
CA SER A 209 12.85 -7.37 -17.74
C SER A 209 12.76 -6.99 -16.26
N VAL A 210 13.64 -7.51 -15.39
CA VAL A 210 13.63 -7.23 -13.95
C VAL A 210 14.62 -6.13 -13.60
N VAL A 211 14.14 -5.09 -12.93
CA VAL A 211 14.92 -3.92 -12.52
C VAL A 211 14.88 -3.79 -11.00
N GLY A 212 16.07 -3.79 -10.38
CA GLY A 212 16.21 -3.49 -8.96
C GLY A 212 15.91 -2.03 -8.66
N ILE A 213 14.83 -1.77 -7.91
CA ILE A 213 14.43 -0.43 -7.49
C ILE A 213 15.12 -0.09 -6.17
N SER A 214 15.91 0.98 -6.20
CA SER A 214 16.66 1.41 -5.03
C SER A 214 15.71 1.95 -3.95
N GLN A 215 15.61 1.21 -2.85
CA GLN A 215 14.79 1.57 -1.70
C GLN A 215 15.35 2.77 -0.92
N GLY A 216 14.55 3.29 0.01
CA GLY A 216 14.92 4.40 0.86
C GLY A 216 14.78 5.76 0.17
N TRP A 217 15.75 6.66 0.35
CA TRP A 217 15.60 8.07 -0.08
C TRP A 217 15.45 8.22 -1.60
N LYS A 218 15.98 7.27 -2.39
CA LYS A 218 15.85 7.25 -3.85
C LYS A 218 14.43 6.93 -4.31
N LEU A 219 13.67 6.17 -3.53
CA LEU A 219 12.26 5.89 -3.79
C LEU A 219 11.37 7.13 -3.56
N GLY A 220 11.87 8.14 -2.83
CA GLY A 220 11.15 9.39 -2.56
C GLY A 220 10.66 10.12 -3.82
N GLY A 221 11.33 9.94 -4.96
CA GLY A 221 10.84 10.42 -6.26
C GLY A 221 9.52 9.78 -6.67
N ALA A 222 9.44 8.44 -6.63
CA ALA A 222 8.24 7.69 -6.99
C ALA A 222 7.08 7.95 -6.01
N ILE A 223 7.37 8.08 -4.71
CA ILE A 223 6.37 8.44 -3.70
C ILE A 223 5.73 9.80 -4.07
N LYS A 224 6.54 10.83 -4.33
CA LYS A 224 6.03 12.16 -4.73
C LYS A 224 5.35 12.17 -6.10
N THR A 225 5.81 11.35 -7.05
CA THR A 225 5.13 11.23 -8.35
C THR A 225 3.75 10.61 -8.17
N THR A 226 3.64 9.57 -7.33
CA THR A 226 2.36 8.92 -7.04
C THR A 226 1.38 9.91 -6.39
N GLU A 227 1.84 10.69 -5.40
CA GLU A 227 1.05 11.78 -4.78
C GLU A 227 0.48 12.74 -5.82
N ARG A 228 1.35 13.26 -6.70
CA ARG A 228 0.93 14.21 -7.75
C ARG A 228 -0.03 13.58 -8.73
N LYS A 229 0.22 12.34 -9.17
CA LYS A 229 -0.62 11.67 -10.16
C LYS A 229 -2.00 11.33 -9.61
N LEU A 230 -2.12 11.00 -8.33
CA LEU A 230 -3.41 10.88 -7.65
C LEU A 230 -4.13 12.23 -7.55
N ALA A 231 -3.42 13.29 -7.12
CA ALA A 231 -4.00 14.63 -7.00
C ALA A 231 -4.41 15.25 -8.35
N GLU A 232 -3.68 14.96 -9.42
CA GLU A 232 -4.00 15.35 -10.80
C GLU A 232 -5.19 14.57 -11.38
N GLY A 233 -5.59 13.46 -10.76
CA GLY A 233 -6.57 12.52 -11.30
C GLY A 233 -6.06 11.70 -12.49
N VAL A 234 -4.74 11.58 -12.66
CA VAL A 234 -4.10 10.83 -13.76
C VAL A 234 -3.87 9.38 -13.37
N LEU A 235 -3.51 9.10 -12.11
CA LEU A 235 -3.46 7.73 -11.59
C LEU A 235 -4.82 7.36 -11.04
N VAL A 236 -5.48 6.41 -11.69
CA VAL A 236 -6.76 5.83 -11.31
C VAL A 236 -6.57 4.35 -10.99
N HIS A 237 -7.34 3.82 -10.04
CA HIS A 237 -7.11 2.46 -9.54
C HIS A 237 -8.39 1.64 -9.36
N GLY A 238 -8.21 0.34 -9.07
CA GLY A 238 -9.28 -0.64 -8.92
C GLY A 238 -10.32 -0.37 -7.83
N GLY A 239 -10.14 0.63 -6.97
CA GLY A 239 -10.97 0.82 -5.78
C GLY A 239 -10.89 -0.34 -4.78
N GLN A 240 -9.75 -1.04 -4.75
CA GLN A 240 -9.55 -2.28 -4.01
C GLN A 240 -9.40 -2.03 -2.50
N PRO A 241 -10.22 -2.68 -1.65
CA PRO A 241 -10.11 -2.58 -0.19
C PRO A 241 -8.72 -2.90 0.36
N LEU A 242 -8.00 -3.85 -0.24
CA LEU A 242 -6.62 -4.16 0.14
C LEU A 242 -5.72 -2.93 0.00
N MET A 243 -5.79 -2.25 -1.15
CA MET A 243 -4.95 -1.10 -1.41
C MET A 243 -5.33 0.09 -0.54
N ALA A 244 -6.64 0.34 -0.33
CA ALA A 244 -7.11 1.38 0.60
C ALA A 244 -6.54 1.16 2.01
N TRP A 245 -6.53 -0.09 2.48
CA TRP A 245 -5.92 -0.44 3.77
C TRP A 245 -4.41 -0.18 3.80
N CYS A 246 -3.66 -0.63 2.79
CA CYS A 246 -2.22 -0.40 2.71
C CYS A 246 -1.85 1.09 2.62
N VAL A 247 -2.64 1.88 1.88
CA VAL A 247 -2.48 3.33 1.76
C VAL A 247 -2.76 4.03 3.10
N GLY A 248 -3.82 3.64 3.81
CA GLY A 248 -4.12 4.18 5.14
C GLY A 248 -3.07 3.86 6.21
N ASN A 249 -2.35 2.76 6.05
CA ASN A 249 -1.27 2.35 6.94
C ASN A 249 0.03 3.14 6.72
N ALA A 250 0.21 3.80 5.58
CA ALA A 250 1.47 4.43 5.22
C ALA A 250 1.83 5.59 6.16
N ARG A 251 3.08 5.57 6.65
CA ARG A 251 3.67 6.65 7.44
C ARG A 251 4.95 7.16 6.78
N VAL A 252 5.09 8.48 6.75
CA VAL A 252 6.20 9.21 6.15
C VAL A 252 7.19 9.63 7.24
N GLU A 253 8.45 9.30 7.01
CA GLU A 253 9.57 9.79 7.81
C GLU A 253 10.40 10.78 6.97
N PRO A 254 10.66 12.00 7.46
CA PRO A 254 11.57 12.92 6.80
C PRO A 254 13.02 12.39 6.90
N LYS A 255 13.75 12.41 5.78
CA LYS A 255 15.19 12.10 5.74
C LYS A 255 15.93 13.13 4.90
N GLY A 256 16.48 14.14 5.57
CA GLY A 256 17.03 15.32 4.90
C GLY A 256 15.93 16.01 4.09
N ASN A 257 16.15 16.20 2.79
CA ASN A 257 15.18 16.81 1.87
C ASN A 257 14.24 15.79 1.20
N ALA A 258 14.39 14.50 1.52
CA ALA A 258 13.58 13.41 0.98
C ALA A 258 12.55 12.93 2.00
N ILE A 259 11.55 12.20 1.49
CA ILE A 259 10.59 11.45 2.29
C ILE A 259 10.87 9.96 2.17
N LEU A 260 10.63 9.24 3.25
CA LEU A 260 10.68 7.79 3.31
C LEU A 260 9.31 7.27 3.71
N ILE A 261 8.90 6.15 3.13
CA ILE A 261 7.84 5.31 3.69
C ILE A 261 8.50 3.96 3.97
N THR A 262 8.45 3.53 5.22
CA THR A 262 9.10 2.28 5.66
C THR A 262 8.10 1.37 6.37
N LYS A 263 8.37 0.06 6.29
CA LYS A 263 7.60 -0.93 7.07
C LYS A 263 7.75 -0.69 8.58
N GLN A 264 8.92 -0.19 9.01
CA GLN A 264 9.20 0.14 10.40
C GLN A 264 8.34 1.31 10.90
N ALA A 265 8.26 2.41 10.15
CA ALA A 265 7.42 3.57 10.48
C ALA A 265 5.92 3.22 10.47
N SER A 266 5.52 2.37 9.54
CA SER A 266 4.14 1.89 9.43
C SER A 266 3.79 0.83 10.50
N GLY A 267 4.78 0.44 11.32
CA GLY A 267 4.64 -0.43 12.48
C GLY A 267 4.12 -1.82 12.12
N ARG A 268 2.92 -2.14 12.60
CA ARG A 268 2.24 -3.41 12.27
C ARG A 268 1.43 -3.34 10.97
N GLY A 269 1.19 -2.14 10.45
CA GLY A 269 0.42 -1.91 9.23
C GLY A 269 1.17 -2.46 8.01
N LYS A 270 0.48 -3.27 7.21
CA LYS A 270 1.07 -3.82 5.98
C LYS A 270 0.98 -2.77 4.88
N ILE A 271 2.11 -2.57 4.21
CA ILE A 271 2.27 -1.61 3.12
C ILE A 271 2.90 -2.24 1.88
N ASP A 272 3.10 -3.56 1.86
CA ASP A 272 3.83 -4.26 0.79
C ASP A 272 3.20 -3.98 -0.60
N PRO A 273 1.86 -4.07 -0.79
CA PRO A 273 1.23 -3.67 -2.06
C PRO A 273 1.43 -2.19 -2.44
N LEU A 274 1.54 -1.29 -1.45
CA LEU A 274 1.84 0.13 -1.70
C LEU A 274 3.32 0.33 -2.10
N MET A 275 4.24 -0.42 -1.48
CA MET A 275 5.65 -0.41 -1.89
C MET A 275 5.81 -0.96 -3.31
N ALA A 276 5.05 -2.01 -3.65
CA ALA A 276 4.95 -2.53 -5.02
C ALA A 276 4.43 -1.45 -5.99
N LEU A 277 3.41 -0.66 -5.62
CA LEU A 277 2.98 0.49 -6.42
C LEU A 277 4.13 1.48 -6.65
N PHE A 278 4.92 1.84 -5.64
CA PHE A 278 6.05 2.75 -5.82
C PHE A 278 7.15 2.18 -6.72
N ASN A 279 7.38 0.86 -6.67
CA ASN A 279 8.28 0.18 -7.59
C ASN A 279 7.75 0.27 -9.05
N ALA A 280 6.46 0.02 -9.27
CA ALA A 280 5.83 0.12 -10.60
C ALA A 280 5.87 1.56 -11.14
N VAL A 281 5.57 2.56 -10.29
CA VAL A 281 5.60 3.98 -10.64
C VAL A 281 7.01 4.46 -10.94
N SER A 282 8.03 3.94 -10.25
CA SER A 282 9.43 4.27 -10.56
C SER A 282 9.76 4.00 -12.02
N LEU A 283 9.29 2.87 -12.54
CA LEU A 283 9.47 2.48 -13.93
C LEU A 283 8.54 3.27 -14.87
N MET A 284 7.25 3.38 -14.55
CA MET A 284 6.31 4.12 -15.39
C MET A 284 6.69 5.59 -15.56
N SER A 285 7.33 6.18 -14.55
CA SER A 285 7.85 7.56 -14.58
C SER A 285 8.99 7.77 -15.57
N LEU A 286 9.64 6.69 -16.05
CA LEU A 286 10.61 6.76 -17.15
C LEU A 286 9.92 6.94 -18.51
N ASN A 287 8.58 6.97 -18.52
CA ASN A 287 7.73 7.09 -19.71
C ASN A 287 8.10 6.04 -20.77
N PRO A 288 7.94 4.75 -20.46
CA PRO A 288 8.32 3.69 -21.38
C PRO A 288 7.52 3.79 -22.69
N GLU A 289 8.20 3.42 -23.78
CA GLU A 289 7.62 3.40 -25.11
C GLU A 289 6.88 2.07 -25.33
N PRO A 290 5.69 2.07 -25.93
CA PRO A 290 4.99 0.84 -26.27
C PRO A 290 5.85 -0.03 -27.19
N LYS A 291 5.79 -1.35 -27.03
CA LYS A 291 6.37 -2.27 -28.01
C LYS A 291 5.69 -2.03 -29.36
N LYS A 292 6.46 -1.66 -30.38
CA LYS A 292 5.92 -1.41 -31.73
C LYS A 292 5.36 -2.72 -32.28
N LYS A 293 4.04 -2.80 -32.48
CA LYS A 293 3.46 -3.85 -33.33
C LYS A 293 3.96 -3.61 -34.75
N ALA A 294 4.83 -4.49 -35.24
CA ALA A 294 5.20 -4.52 -36.64
C ALA A 294 3.95 -4.94 -37.43
N TYR A 295 3.26 -3.97 -38.02
CA TYR A 295 2.27 -4.29 -39.04
C TYR A 295 3.05 -4.71 -40.29
N GLU A 296 3.24 -6.02 -40.49
CA GLU A 296 3.61 -6.54 -41.79
C GLU A 296 2.47 -6.26 -42.75
N VAL A 297 2.59 -5.16 -43.49
CA VAL A 297 1.72 -4.87 -44.62
C VAL A 297 2.11 -5.85 -45.74
N PHE A 298 1.43 -6.99 -45.79
CA PHE A 298 1.49 -7.87 -46.94
C PHE A 298 0.81 -7.15 -48.11
N PHE A 299 1.60 -6.62 -49.03
CA PHE A 299 1.12 -6.30 -50.37
C PHE A 299 0.95 -7.64 -51.11
N ILE A 300 -0.31 -8.02 -51.36
CA ILE A 300 -0.68 -9.09 -52.30
C ILE A 300 -0.80 -8.49 -53.70
#